data_AF-R2SAH7-F1
#
_entry.id   AF-R2SAH7-F1
#
_cell.length_a   1.000
_cell.length_b   1.000
_cell.length_c   1.000
_cell.angle_alpha   90.00
_cell.angle_beta   90.00
_cell.angle_gamma   90.00
#
_symmetry.space_group_name_H-M   'P 1'
#
loop_
_entity.id
_entity.type
_entity.pdbx_description
1 polymer ?
#
loop_
_entity_poly.entity_id
_entity_poly.type
_entity_poly.pdbx_seq_one_letter_code
_entity_poly.pdbx_strand_id
1 'polypeptide(L)'
;MAKSSCQAPKAGIMLTALGLLLIVSLIFYQALENRQLTANLATRTQRLHRVKVMREMFWYNYLQIPKEVRPESGEVSFDQGQVTFFWEESTFKVRVLCEERAYLYQYPNFTEEHQEKSEGEIP
;
A
#
# COMPACT_ATOMS: atom_id res chain seq x y z
N MET A 1 -52.61 39.80 45.63
CA MET A 1 -51.44 38.91 45.75
C MET A 1 -51.25 38.22 44.40
N ALA A 2 -50.19 38.62 43.68
CA ALA A 2 -50.04 38.34 42.25
C ALA A 2 -49.41 36.97 41.97
N LYS A 3 -49.88 36.36 40.89
CA LYS A 3 -49.69 34.98 40.43
C LYS A 3 -48.23 34.63 40.13
N SER A 4 -47.91 33.35 40.37
CA SER A 4 -46.74 32.61 39.86
C SER A 4 -46.42 32.95 38.41
N SER A 5 -45.15 33.29 38.14
CA SER A 5 -44.60 33.35 36.79
C SER A 5 -43.49 32.30 36.67
N CYS A 6 -43.87 31.09 36.26
CA CYS A 6 -42.93 30.07 35.82
C CYS A 6 -42.42 30.47 34.41
N GLN A 7 -41.23 31.08 34.33
CA GLN A 7 -40.50 31.22 33.08
C GLN A 7 -39.74 29.92 32.78
N ALA A 8 -40.37 28.96 32.09
CA ALA A 8 -39.76 27.66 31.75
C ALA A 8 -39.76 27.22 30.26
N PRO A 9 -39.78 28.09 29.22
CA PRO A 9 -39.57 27.62 27.84
C PRO A 9 -38.19 27.94 27.22
N LYS A 10 -37.36 28.82 27.81
CA LYS A 10 -36.11 29.29 27.14
C LYS A 10 -34.88 28.41 27.42
N ALA A 11 -34.79 27.81 28.60
CA ALA A 11 -33.63 27.00 28.99
C ALA A 11 -33.54 25.67 28.22
N GLY A 12 -34.67 25.01 27.95
CA GLY A 12 -34.70 23.74 27.20
C GLY A 12 -34.31 23.90 25.73
N ILE A 13 -34.69 25.02 25.10
CA ILE A 13 -34.31 25.33 23.71
C ILE A 13 -32.80 25.62 23.62
N MET A 14 -32.24 26.31 24.62
CA MET A 14 -30.81 26.59 24.65
C MET A 14 -29.96 25.33 24.86
N LEU A 15 -30.41 24.44 25.77
CA LEU A 15 -29.73 23.18 26.05
C LEU A 15 -29.75 22.23 24.85
N THR A 16 -30.88 22.15 24.13
CA THR A 16 -31.00 21.33 22.91
C THR A 16 -30.17 21.88 21.76
N ALA A 17 -30.12 23.21 21.57
CA ALA A 17 -29.25 23.82 20.57
C ALA A 17 -27.75 23.56 20.87
N LEU A 18 -27.36 23.66 22.14
CA LEU A 18 -25.99 23.37 22.57
C LEU A 18 -25.64 21.89 22.38
N GLY A 19 -26.56 21.00 22.74
CA GLY A 19 -26.41 19.56 22.51
C GLY A 19 -26.28 19.21 21.03
N LEU A 20 -27.10 19.83 20.17
CA LEU A 20 -27.04 19.63 18.73
C LEU A 20 -25.71 20.12 18.16
N LEU A 21 -25.20 21.26 18.62
CA LEU A 21 -23.89 21.78 18.22
C LEU A 21 -22.76 20.81 18.61
N LEU A 22 -22.81 20.23 19.82
CA LEU A 22 -21.83 19.24 20.26
C LEU A 22 -21.89 17.94 19.43
N ILE A 23 -23.09 17.44 19.11
CA ILE A 23 -23.27 16.25 18.28
C ILE A 23 -22.72 16.49 16.87
N VAL A 24 -23.08 17.63 16.27
CA VAL A 24 -22.58 18.00 14.94
C VAL A 24 -21.07 18.12 14.94
N SER A 25 -20.49 18.78 15.96
CA SER A 25 -19.04 18.88 16.15
C SER A 25 -18.37 17.51 16.22
N LEU A 26 -18.94 16.57 16.99
CA LEU A 26 -18.41 15.21 17.12
C LEU A 26 -18.45 14.44 15.79
N ILE A 27 -19.55 14.56 15.03
CA ILE A 27 -19.68 13.93 13.71
C ILE A 27 -18.62 14.47 12.75
N PHE A 28 -18.42 15.80 12.72
CA PHE A 28 -17.40 16.42 11.88
C PHE A 28 -15.99 15.98 12.26
N TYR A 29 -15.70 15.89 13.56
CA TYR A 29 -14.41 15.42 14.05
C TYR A 29 -14.11 13.99 13.56
N GLN A 30 -15.05 13.06 13.73
CA GLN A 30 -14.87 11.68 13.25
C GLN A 30 -14.75 11.58 11.73
N ALA A 31 -15.51 12.37 10.98
CA ALA A 31 -15.44 12.40 9.53
C ALA A 31 -14.06 12.88 9.03
N LEU A 32 -13.46 13.87 9.72
CA LEU A 32 -12.15 14.40 9.36
C LEU A 32 -11.04 13.39 9.66
N GLU A 33 -11.10 12.74 10.83
CA GLU A 33 -10.16 11.69 11.22
C GLU A 33 -10.21 10.51 10.26
N ASN A 34 -11.42 10.06 9.89
CA ASN A 34 -11.58 8.95 8.95
C ASN A 34 -11.04 9.28 7.55
N ARG A 35 -11.16 10.54 7.08
CA ARG A 35 -10.55 10.97 5.82
C ARG A 35 -9.02 10.94 5.87
N GLN A 36 -8.42 11.40 6.97
CA GLN A 36 -6.96 11.35 7.13
C GLN A 36 -6.46 9.91 7.16
N LEU A 37 -7.15 9.02 7.86
CA LEU A 37 -6.85 7.59 7.86
C LEU A 37 -6.95 6.99 6.46
N THR A 38 -8.04 7.27 5.74
CA THR A 38 -8.26 6.78 4.37
C THR A 38 -7.20 7.29 3.41
N ALA A 39 -6.85 8.57 3.45
CA ALA A 39 -5.81 9.15 2.60
C ALA A 39 -4.44 8.50 2.87
N ASN A 40 -4.08 8.35 4.15
CA ASN A 40 -2.83 7.69 4.53
C ASN A 40 -2.78 6.22 4.08
N LEU A 41 -3.90 5.50 4.21
CA LEU A 41 -4.01 4.13 3.72
C LEU A 41 -3.90 4.07 2.20
N ALA A 42 -4.59 4.95 1.47
CA ALA A 42 -4.53 5.02 0.01
C ALA A 42 -3.09 5.27 -0.50
N THR A 43 -2.36 6.20 0.12
CA THR A 43 -0.95 6.43 -0.25
C THR A 43 -0.08 5.21 0.02
N ARG A 44 -0.28 4.54 1.17
CA ARG A 44 0.47 3.33 1.52
C ARG A 44 0.17 2.17 0.56
N THR A 45 -1.09 1.95 0.22
CA THR A 45 -1.49 0.88 -0.71
C THR A 45 -0.99 1.17 -2.12
N GLN A 46 -1.09 2.41 -2.59
CA GLN A 46 -0.54 2.83 -3.88
C GLN A 46 0.97 2.59 -3.96
N ARG A 47 1.73 2.95 -2.92
CA ARG A 47 3.18 2.69 -2.90
C ARG A 47 3.50 1.20 -2.89
N LEU A 48 2.82 0.40 -2.07
CA LEU A 48 3.02 -1.06 -2.04
C LEU A 48 2.68 -1.70 -3.40
N HIS A 49 1.65 -1.19 -4.07
CA HIS A 49 1.29 -1.63 -5.41
C HIS A 49 2.39 -1.29 -6.43
N ARG A 50 2.94 -0.08 -6.41
CA ARG A 50 4.09 0.33 -7.24
C ARG A 50 5.29 -0.59 -7.03
N VAL A 51 5.66 -0.84 -5.78
CA VAL A 51 6.77 -1.74 -5.42
C VAL A 51 6.54 -3.15 -5.96
N LYS A 52 5.31 -3.67 -5.83
CA LYS A 52 4.94 -4.99 -6.36
C LYS A 52 5.10 -5.06 -7.88
N VAL A 53 4.61 -4.05 -8.60
CA VAL A 53 4.71 -3.96 -10.06
C VAL A 53 6.17 -3.88 -10.51
N MET A 54 6.98 -3.00 -9.92
CA MET A 54 8.40 -2.88 -10.25
C MET A 54 9.15 -4.21 -10.07
N ARG A 55 8.89 -4.91 -8.96
CA ARG A 55 9.46 -6.21 -8.66
C ARG A 55 9.05 -7.27 -9.70
N GLU A 56 7.78 -7.31 -10.06
CA GLU A 56 7.25 -8.28 -11.04
C GLU A 56 7.78 -8.00 -12.45
N MET A 57 7.86 -6.73 -12.87
CA MET A 57 8.47 -6.35 -14.14
C MET A 57 9.96 -6.69 -14.18
N PHE A 58 10.70 -6.38 -13.11
CA PHE A 58 12.10 -6.79 -12.98
C PHE A 58 12.24 -8.31 -13.12
N TRP A 59 11.44 -9.08 -12.38
CA TRP A 59 11.51 -10.53 -12.39
C TRP A 59 11.21 -11.14 -13.76
N TYR A 60 10.17 -10.64 -14.42
CA TYR A 60 9.79 -11.06 -15.76
C TYR A 60 10.92 -10.83 -16.77
N ASN A 61 11.60 -9.67 -16.71
CA ASN A 61 12.72 -9.38 -17.58
C ASN A 61 13.97 -10.20 -17.23
N TYR A 62 14.26 -10.37 -15.94
CA TYR A 62 15.41 -11.14 -15.47
C TYR A 62 15.33 -12.62 -15.85
N LEU A 63 14.13 -13.20 -15.83
CA LEU A 63 13.89 -14.59 -16.25
C LEU A 63 14.08 -14.82 -17.75
N GLN A 64 13.88 -13.79 -18.59
CA GLN A 64 14.12 -13.89 -20.03
C GLN A 64 15.60 -13.94 -20.39
N ILE A 65 16.49 -13.51 -19.50
CA ILE A 65 17.93 -13.60 -19.72
C ILE A 65 18.35 -15.07 -19.59
N PRO A 66 19.02 -15.67 -20.60
CA PRO A 66 19.55 -17.03 -20.51
C PRO A 66 20.43 -17.21 -19.28
N LYS A 67 20.36 -18.38 -18.62
CA LYS A 67 21.04 -18.63 -17.35
C LYS A 67 22.55 -18.43 -17.44
N GLU A 68 23.13 -18.68 -18.61
CA GLU A 68 24.56 -18.64 -18.89
C GLU A 68 25.12 -17.21 -18.89
N VAL A 69 24.27 -16.22 -19.18
CA VAL A 69 24.66 -14.79 -19.32
C VAL A 69 23.95 -13.93 -18.27
N ARG A 70 23.21 -14.55 -17.35
CA ARG A 70 22.41 -13.86 -16.36
C ARG A 70 23.32 -13.24 -15.29
N PRO A 71 23.24 -11.92 -15.06
CA PRO A 71 24.09 -11.26 -14.07
C PRO A 71 23.71 -11.70 -12.66
N GLU A 72 24.70 -11.94 -11.80
CA GLU A 72 24.49 -12.30 -10.39
C GLU A 72 24.06 -11.11 -9.52
N SER A 73 24.44 -9.91 -9.94
CA SER A 73 24.07 -8.66 -9.27
C SER A 73 23.96 -7.52 -10.27
N GLY A 74 23.24 -6.48 -9.88
CA GLY A 74 23.09 -5.29 -10.70
C GLY A 74 21.99 -4.38 -10.21
N GLU A 75 21.70 -3.37 -11.03
CA GLU A 75 20.71 -2.36 -10.75
C GLU A 75 19.89 -2.07 -12.00
N VAL A 76 18.57 -1.92 -11.80
CA VAL A 76 17.60 -1.56 -12.83
C VAL A 76 16.85 -0.33 -12.36
N SER A 77 16.92 0.74 -13.13
CA SER A 77 16.21 1.98 -12.85
C SER A 77 14.82 1.98 -13.49
N PHE A 78 13.84 2.52 -12.78
CA PHE A 78 12.48 2.76 -13.23
C PHE A 78 12.11 4.23 -12.96
N ASP A 79 11.10 4.75 -13.65
CA ASP A 79 10.66 6.14 -13.47
C ASP A 79 10.27 6.48 -12.01
N GLN A 80 9.81 5.49 -11.25
CA GLN A 80 9.31 5.66 -9.87
C GLN A 80 10.23 5.07 -8.79
N GLY A 81 11.45 4.64 -9.16
CA GLY A 81 12.40 4.07 -8.22
C GLY A 81 13.46 3.20 -8.87
N GLN A 82 14.18 2.41 -8.06
CA GLN A 82 15.24 1.53 -8.55
C GLN A 82 15.13 0.15 -7.92
N VAL A 83 15.58 -0.86 -8.63
CA VAL A 83 15.66 -2.25 -8.18
C VAL A 83 17.12 -2.68 -8.21
N THR A 84 17.68 -3.00 -7.05
CA THR A 84 19.01 -3.59 -6.93
C THR A 84 18.85 -5.07 -6.63
N PHE A 85 19.62 -5.92 -7.29
CA PHE A 85 19.59 -7.36 -7.06
C PHE A 85 21.00 -7.90 -6.85
N PHE A 86 21.11 -8.94 -6.03
CA PHE A 86 22.38 -9.59 -5.71
C PHE A 86 22.12 -10.98 -5.10
N TRP A 87 23.07 -11.88 -5.29
CA TRP A 87 23.14 -13.12 -4.52
C TRP A 87 23.81 -12.85 -3.17
N GLU A 88 23.20 -13.36 -2.11
CA GLU A 88 23.80 -13.41 -0.78
C GLU A 88 23.72 -14.85 -0.27
N GLU A 89 24.90 -15.45 -0.09
CA GLU A 89 25.11 -16.87 0.22
C GLU A 89 24.46 -17.80 -0.82
N SER A 90 23.21 -18.23 -0.57
CA SER A 90 22.43 -19.13 -1.43
C SER A 90 21.03 -18.58 -1.73
N THR A 91 20.81 -17.30 -1.40
CA THR A 91 19.52 -16.62 -1.58
C THR A 91 19.67 -15.48 -2.58
N PHE A 92 18.74 -15.41 -3.53
CA PHE A 92 18.67 -14.30 -4.45
C PHE A 92 17.86 -13.17 -3.81
N LYS A 93 18.49 -12.01 -3.62
CA LYS A 93 17.86 -10.87 -2.95
C LYS A 93 17.57 -9.76 -3.96
N VAL A 94 16.38 -9.20 -3.84
CA VAL A 94 15.91 -8.09 -4.66
C VAL A 94 15.47 -6.96 -3.73
N ARG A 95 16.17 -5.82 -3.80
CA ARG A 95 15.86 -4.61 -3.07
C ARG A 95 15.18 -3.62 -4.02
N VAL A 96 13.94 -3.26 -3.72
CA VAL A 96 13.18 -2.23 -4.44
C VAL A 96 13.19 -0.95 -3.62
N LEU A 97 13.78 0.11 -4.14
CA LEU A 97 13.73 1.45 -3.56
C LEU A 97 12.63 2.25 -4.28
N CYS A 98 11.62 2.68 -3.55
CA CYS A 98 10.52 3.49 -4.06
C CYS A 98 10.19 4.58 -3.04
N GLU A 99 10.20 5.85 -3.46
CA GLU A 99 9.88 7.01 -2.61
C GLU A 99 10.65 6.96 -1.27
N GLU A 100 11.98 6.81 -1.36
CA GLU A 100 12.91 6.79 -0.21
C GLU A 100 12.76 5.59 0.74
N ARG A 101 11.90 4.62 0.40
CA ARG A 101 11.75 3.37 1.17
C ARG A 101 12.29 2.19 0.41
N ALA A 102 13.15 1.43 1.07
CA ALA A 102 13.68 0.17 0.57
C ALA A 102 12.81 -1.00 1.05
N TYR A 103 12.48 -1.88 0.12
CA TYR A 103 11.74 -3.13 0.33
C TYR A 103 12.63 -4.28 -0.11
N LEU A 104 12.91 -5.21 0.80
CA LEU A 104 13.75 -6.37 0.51
C LEU A 104 12.89 -7.61 0.30
N TYR A 105 13.11 -8.28 -0.82
CA TYR A 105 12.51 -9.56 -1.17
C TYR A 105 13.60 -10.61 -1.30
N GLN A 106 13.30 -11.82 -0.84
CA GLN A 106 14.18 -12.97 -0.93
C GLN A 106 13.50 -14.03 -1.77
N TYR A 107 14.25 -14.61 -2.71
CA TYR A 107 13.81 -15.69 -3.55
C TYR A 107 14.66 -16.92 -3.21
N PRO A 108 14.02 -18.09 -2.96
CA PRO A 108 14.76 -19.33 -2.80
C PRO A 108 15.49 -19.67 -4.09
N ASN A 109 16.57 -20.43 -3.96
CA ASN A 109 17.44 -20.80 -5.06
C ASN A 109 16.63 -21.45 -6.21
N PHE A 110 16.94 -21.06 -7.45
CA PHE A 110 16.22 -21.47 -8.66
C PHE A 110 16.49 -22.93 -9.01
N THR A 111 15.94 -23.86 -8.25
CA THR A 111 15.83 -25.26 -8.65
C THR A 111 14.42 -25.50 -9.17
N GLU A 112 14.11 -24.98 -10.36
CA GLU A 112 12.92 -25.39 -11.09
C GLU A 112 13.34 -26.21 -12.32
N GLU A 113 13.23 -27.52 -12.18
CA GLU A 113 12.94 -28.43 -13.29
C GLU A 113 11.55 -28.08 -13.83
N HIS A 114 11.51 -27.16 -14.79
CA HIS A 114 10.45 -27.14 -15.79
C HIS A 114 11.09 -27.47 -17.14
N GLN A 115 11.51 -28.74 -17.25
CA GLN A 115 11.66 -29.39 -18.54
C GLN A 115 10.29 -29.68 -19.13
N GLU A 116 10.17 -29.31 -20.41
CA GLU A 116 9.40 -29.98 -21.44
C GLU A 116 7.94 -30.37 -21.16
N LYS A 117 7.05 -29.61 -21.79
CA LYS A 117 6.04 -30.28 -22.60
C LYS A 117 5.93 -29.61 -23.97
N SER A 118 6.91 -29.92 -24.83
CA SER A 118 6.62 -30.06 -26.26
C SER A 118 5.97 -31.43 -26.46
N GLU A 119 4.65 -31.47 -26.40
CA GLU A 119 3.86 -32.40 -27.20
C GLU A 119 3.06 -31.47 -28.12
N GLY A 120 3.22 -31.49 -29.43
CA GLY A 120 3.21 -32.69 -30.23
C GLY A 120 2.17 -32.41 -31.29
N GLU A 121 2.62 -32.51 -32.52
CA GLU A 121 1.90 -32.43 -33.78
C GLU A 121 0.64 -33.32 -33.82
N ILE A 122 -0.10 -33.20 -34.93
CA ILE A 122 -1.03 -34.17 -35.56
C ILE A 122 -2.53 -33.80 -35.42
N PRO A 123 -3.39 -33.96 -36.45
CA PRO A 123 -3.19 -34.05 -37.91
C PRO A 123 -3.82 -32.90 -38.71
#